data_AF-W9WEV0-F1
#
_entry.id   AF-W9WEV0-F1
#
_cell.length_a   1.000
_cell.length_b   1.000
_cell.length_c   1.000
_cell.angle_alpha   90.00
_cell.angle_beta   90.00
_cell.angle_gamma   90.00
#
_symmetry.space_group_name_H-M   'P 1'
#
loop_
_entity.id
_entity.type
_entity.pdbx_description
1 polymer ?
#
loop_
_entity_poly.entity_id
_entity_poly.type
_entity_poly.pdbx_seq_one_letter_code
_entity_poly.pdbx_strand_id
1 'polypeptide(L)'
;MIAKTYPVKIFTPAPMLGYGYDIVDFWTIIMDERTRPDAIIMDSGSTDPGPYMLGSGRTIVSKQALMHDLSPVLEACADFGIKLLISSAGGAGTNEQVNFLVDVVREISERKGYKFKVSTIKFKNDRQAILKKLQAGAITPCGPGPALKEEDVLNAVAIVAQMGAEPFMKALEDPEVDIIISGRSYDPAPFAAYSMHRGVHRDPAWHMGKIVECGGQCAVPKGRSILATMYQDSFELTPVTPGQRCIPRSVAAHTMYEKTRPDRLPGPGGVLHLNNVQFKQQADNRSILIHGATFVPTPTYQIKLEGATQVGFRSAFIGGIRDPILIRGIDDFLEQTVRARTKAAFPLLGEAAGPQLIFHIYGRNAVMGPLEPATTIPHEIGVLGEVVAETQEDADAIAGLARVMVLHAEYPGQLATAGNFASPLTPLEQSVGPVYKFSVYHLMDVEDPLSFFPIESFFIGSPNDNKTKPVPSERPVRRAEDVVTTLPEAPRHNITSSRPRISDLAAVVRSKNSGPYEITLDILFDDAGIWKHVRDSNVLTPEAMKRLYRLADDDILTCMFFEPALGWKCTFKRPANQLQGSVGERDTFGTQLHAPLLDVEVPALNLA
;
A
#
# COMPACT_ATOMS: atom_id res chain seq x y z
N MET A 1 35.05 1.34 12.08
CA MET A 1 34.67 0.07 11.40
C MET A 1 34.03 -0.82 12.44
N ILE A 2 32.71 -1.01 12.36
CA ILE A 2 31.99 -1.99 13.18
C ILE A 2 32.46 -3.38 12.74
N ALA A 3 32.75 -4.28 13.67
CA ALA A 3 33.21 -5.64 13.36
C ALA A 3 32.17 -6.35 12.48
N LYS A 4 32.63 -6.94 11.36
CA LYS A 4 31.79 -7.72 10.45
C LYS A 4 31.36 -9.02 11.14
N THR A 5 30.23 -9.01 11.83
CA THR A 5 29.63 -10.21 12.41
C THR A 5 28.42 -10.61 11.57
N TYR A 6 28.59 -11.68 10.78
CA TYR A 6 27.48 -12.37 10.15
C TYR A 6 27.04 -13.56 11.00
N PRO A 7 25.75 -13.94 10.93
CA PRO A 7 24.68 -13.26 10.20
C PRO A 7 24.19 -11.98 10.90
N VAL A 8 23.56 -11.08 10.15
CA VAL A 8 22.85 -9.90 10.69
C VAL A 8 21.36 -10.21 10.73
N LYS A 9 20.70 -10.03 11.87
CA LYS A 9 19.29 -10.38 12.05
C LYS A 9 18.42 -9.12 12.14
N ILE A 10 17.41 -9.04 11.28
CA ILE A 10 16.44 -7.95 11.25
C ILE A 10 15.07 -8.54 11.51
N PHE A 11 14.38 -8.01 12.54
CA PHE A 11 13.03 -8.44 12.87
C PHE A 11 12.01 -7.38 12.46
N THR A 12 10.97 -7.82 11.74
CA THR A 12 9.83 -6.98 11.38
C THR A 12 8.59 -7.55 12.06
N PRO A 13 8.15 -6.96 13.18
CA PRO A 13 7.06 -7.52 13.97
C PRO A 13 5.69 -7.32 13.31
N ALA A 14 5.53 -6.27 12.49
CA ALA A 14 4.28 -5.95 11.82
C ALA A 14 4.51 -5.37 10.42
N PRO A 15 3.54 -5.51 9.50
CA PRO A 15 3.60 -4.91 8.17
C PRO A 15 3.57 -3.38 8.17
N MET A 16 3.07 -2.78 9.25
CA MET A 16 3.02 -1.34 9.46
C MET A 16 2.91 -1.09 10.97
N LEU A 17 3.56 -0.05 11.47
CA LEU A 17 3.48 0.31 12.89
C LEU A 17 2.04 0.70 13.26
N GLY A 18 1.50 0.10 14.32
CA GLY A 18 0.14 0.32 14.81
C GLY A 18 -0.91 -0.65 14.22
N TYR A 19 -0.52 -1.60 13.37
CA TYR A 19 -1.44 -2.67 12.93
C TYR A 19 -1.56 -3.79 13.96
N GLY A 20 -0.68 -3.82 14.97
CA GLY A 20 -0.61 -4.88 15.98
C GLY A 20 0.14 -6.11 15.51
N TYR A 21 0.67 -6.85 16.48
CA TYR A 21 1.32 -8.14 16.29
C TYR A 21 1.15 -9.02 17.54
N ASP A 22 1.43 -10.31 17.41
CA ASP A 22 1.33 -11.24 18.53
C ASP A 22 2.49 -10.99 19.51
N ILE A 23 2.16 -10.64 20.75
CA ILE A 23 3.13 -10.27 21.78
C ILE A 23 3.97 -11.48 22.26
N VAL A 24 3.40 -12.69 22.19
CA VAL A 24 4.09 -13.93 22.53
C VAL A 24 5.16 -14.22 21.48
N ASP A 25 4.78 -14.11 20.21
CA ASP A 25 5.70 -14.28 19.07
C ASP A 25 6.84 -13.24 19.13
N PHE A 26 6.50 -11.97 19.41
CA PHE A 26 7.48 -10.90 19.60
C PHE A 26 8.51 -11.26 20.67
N TRP A 27 8.08 -11.53 21.90
CA TRP A 27 9.03 -11.82 22.99
C TRP A 27 9.75 -13.14 22.81
N THR A 28 9.16 -14.14 22.16
CA THR A 28 9.85 -15.40 21.82
C THR A 28 11.09 -15.13 20.98
N ILE A 29 10.99 -14.27 19.97
CA ILE A 29 12.13 -13.88 19.11
C ILE A 29 13.16 -13.04 19.85
N ILE A 30 12.72 -12.08 20.68
CA ILE A 30 13.66 -11.20 21.41
C ILE A 30 14.44 -11.97 22.48
N MET A 31 13.79 -12.90 23.18
CA MET A 31 14.38 -13.59 24.32
C MET A 31 15.36 -14.70 23.93
N ASP A 32 15.14 -15.38 22.81
CA ASP A 32 16.05 -16.43 22.31
C ASP A 32 17.30 -15.85 21.66
N GLU A 33 18.49 -16.11 22.22
CA GLU A 33 19.78 -15.62 21.70
C GLU A 33 20.08 -16.02 20.26
N ARG A 34 19.49 -17.14 19.78
CA ARG A 34 19.69 -17.60 18.41
C ARG A 34 18.92 -16.75 17.42
N THR A 35 17.75 -16.24 17.81
CA THR A 35 16.84 -15.46 16.94
C THR A 35 16.80 -13.98 17.26
N ARG A 36 17.36 -13.56 18.40
CA ARG A 36 17.41 -12.16 18.84
C ARG A 36 17.97 -11.26 17.73
N PRO A 37 17.21 -10.24 17.31
CA PRO A 37 17.60 -9.39 16.19
C PRO A 37 18.63 -8.34 16.61
N ASP A 38 19.45 -7.91 15.66
CA ASP A 38 20.33 -6.74 15.81
C ASP A 38 19.54 -5.43 15.63
N ALA A 39 18.47 -5.47 14.83
CA ALA A 39 17.53 -4.37 14.65
C ALA A 39 16.08 -4.82 14.50
N ILE A 40 15.19 -4.00 15.04
CA ILE A 40 13.76 -4.02 14.71
C ILE A 40 13.53 -2.92 13.67
N ILE A 41 12.96 -3.28 12.52
CA ILE A 41 12.69 -2.33 11.44
C ILE A 41 11.23 -2.44 11.02
N MET A 42 10.54 -1.30 10.98
CA MET A 42 9.15 -1.18 10.56
C MET A 42 9.01 -0.01 9.60
N ASP A 43 8.73 -0.31 8.33
CA ASP A 43 8.23 0.71 7.41
C ASP A 43 6.72 0.89 7.60
N SER A 44 6.24 2.08 7.25
CA SER A 44 4.82 2.42 7.30
C SER A 44 4.38 3.14 6.03
N GLY A 45 5.18 3.05 4.97
CA GLY A 45 4.99 3.79 3.75
C GLY A 45 3.75 3.35 3.00
N SER A 46 2.89 4.30 2.65
CA SER A 46 1.72 3.97 1.84
C SER A 46 1.12 5.15 1.11
N THR A 47 0.84 4.95 -0.18
CA THR A 47 -0.06 5.79 -0.98
C THR A 47 -1.41 5.13 -1.21
N ASP A 48 -1.61 3.90 -0.73
CA ASP A 48 -2.82 3.11 -0.96
C ASP A 48 -4.12 3.77 -0.48
N PRO A 49 -4.19 4.45 0.68
CA PRO A 49 -5.40 5.15 1.11
C PRO A 49 -5.63 6.48 0.35
N GLY A 50 -4.86 6.74 -0.71
CA GLY A 50 -4.94 7.97 -1.48
C GLY A 50 -4.27 9.18 -0.78
N PRO A 51 -4.51 10.40 -1.27
CA PRO A 51 -3.80 11.61 -0.84
C PRO A 51 -4.29 12.17 0.51
N TYR A 52 -5.33 11.60 1.12
CA TYR A 52 -5.98 12.17 2.29
C TYR A 52 -5.03 12.33 3.49
N MET A 53 -4.23 11.30 3.80
CA MET A 53 -3.31 11.35 4.94
C MET A 53 -2.17 12.34 4.72
N LEU A 54 -1.68 12.45 3.49
CA LEU A 54 -0.68 13.46 3.10
C LEU A 54 -1.27 14.87 3.19
N GLY A 55 -2.47 15.08 2.65
CA GLY A 55 -3.12 16.40 2.61
C GLY A 55 -3.61 16.90 3.97
N SER A 56 -4.04 15.99 4.85
CA SER A 56 -4.56 16.34 6.18
C SER A 56 -3.49 16.30 7.28
N GLY A 57 -2.33 15.69 7.03
CA GLY A 57 -1.30 15.44 8.04
C GLY A 57 -1.68 14.39 9.09
N ARG A 58 -2.84 13.74 8.96
CA ARG A 58 -3.30 12.69 9.89
C ARG A 58 -2.54 11.39 9.67
N THR A 59 -2.37 10.62 10.74
CA THR A 59 -1.78 9.29 10.66
C THR A 59 -2.81 8.24 10.23
N ILE A 60 -2.37 7.17 9.56
CA ILE A 60 -3.26 6.06 9.17
C ILE A 60 -3.91 5.39 10.39
N VAL A 61 -3.15 5.28 11.48
CA VAL A 61 -3.56 4.62 12.72
C VAL A 61 -3.66 5.63 13.86
N SER A 62 -4.38 5.28 14.94
CA SER A 62 -4.53 6.12 16.11
C SER A 62 -3.25 6.18 16.96
N LYS A 63 -3.12 7.24 17.78
CA LYS A 63 -2.04 7.34 18.79
C LYS A 63 -2.00 6.10 19.71
N GLN A 64 -3.17 5.60 20.11
CA GLN A 64 -3.29 4.45 21.00
C GLN A 64 -2.72 3.18 20.36
N ALA A 65 -2.96 2.97 19.07
CA ALA A 65 -2.39 1.83 18.33
C ALA A 65 -0.86 1.92 18.24
N LEU A 66 -0.32 3.13 17.96
CA LEU A 66 1.14 3.34 17.98
C LEU A 66 1.75 3.08 19.36
N MET A 67 1.10 3.54 20.43
CA MET A 67 1.57 3.32 21.80
C MET A 67 1.56 1.84 22.19
N HIS A 68 0.51 1.11 21.78
CA HIS A 68 0.39 -0.32 22.01
C HIS A 68 1.57 -1.07 21.40
N ASP A 69 1.88 -0.81 20.12
CA ASP A 69 2.94 -1.52 19.40
C ASP A 69 4.34 -1.07 19.84
N LEU A 70 4.57 0.23 20.06
CA LEU A 70 5.90 0.74 20.44
C LEU A 70 6.32 0.37 21.86
N SER A 71 5.38 0.19 22.79
CA SER A 71 5.71 -0.06 24.20
C SER A 71 6.64 -1.27 24.39
N PRO A 72 6.32 -2.48 23.91
CA PRO A 72 7.23 -3.64 23.99
C PRO A 72 8.47 -3.51 23.10
N VAL A 73 8.41 -2.81 21.96
CA VAL A 73 9.58 -2.56 21.10
C VAL A 73 10.62 -1.72 21.85
N LEU A 74 10.20 -0.60 22.44
CA LEU A 74 11.10 0.28 23.19
C LEU A 74 11.66 -0.42 24.43
N GLU A 75 10.89 -1.29 25.08
CA GLU A 75 11.42 -2.15 26.15
C GLU A 75 12.53 -3.08 25.64
N ALA A 76 12.34 -3.73 24.50
CA ALA A 76 13.36 -4.59 23.90
C ALA A 76 14.62 -3.80 23.51
N CYS A 77 14.47 -2.59 22.97
CA CYS A 77 15.59 -1.69 22.67
C CYS A 77 16.38 -1.33 23.94
N ALA A 78 15.71 -0.93 25.02
CA ALA A 78 16.36 -0.54 26.27
C ALA A 78 17.10 -1.70 26.95
N ASP A 79 16.49 -2.89 26.98
CA ASP A 79 17.01 -4.02 27.76
C ASP A 79 18.09 -4.82 27.02
N PHE A 80 18.02 -4.86 25.69
CA PHE A 80 18.90 -5.69 24.85
C PHE A 80 19.79 -4.89 23.90
N GLY A 81 19.67 -3.56 23.84
CA GLY A 81 20.47 -2.72 22.95
C GLY A 81 20.13 -2.90 21.46
N ILE A 82 18.92 -3.39 21.16
CA ILE A 82 18.44 -3.61 19.79
C ILE A 82 18.13 -2.25 19.15
N LYS A 83 18.64 -2.01 17.94
CA LYS A 83 18.37 -0.75 17.21
C LYS A 83 16.95 -0.75 16.65
N LEU A 84 16.31 0.42 16.60
CA LEU A 84 14.96 0.59 16.05
C LEU A 84 15.00 1.56 14.86
N LEU A 85 14.55 1.12 13.70
CA LEU A 85 14.37 2.00 12.54
C LEU A 85 12.89 2.03 12.16
N ILE A 86 12.32 3.23 12.11
CA ILE A 86 10.95 3.47 11.65
C ILE A 86 11.00 4.42 10.46
N SER A 87 10.35 4.04 9.37
CA SER A 87 10.26 4.86 8.16
C SER A 87 8.83 5.19 7.77
N SER A 88 8.70 6.27 6.98
CA SER A 88 7.41 6.79 6.54
C SER A 88 6.46 7.03 7.72
N ALA A 89 6.95 7.74 8.75
CA ALA A 89 6.21 7.98 9.98
C ALA A 89 4.76 8.42 9.70
N GLY A 90 3.80 7.72 10.30
CA GLY A 90 2.37 8.03 10.16
C GLY A 90 1.70 7.59 8.86
N GLY A 91 2.42 7.01 7.90
CA GLY A 91 1.89 6.61 6.59
C GLY A 91 2.46 7.44 5.45
N ALA A 92 2.11 8.73 5.46
CA ALA A 92 2.52 9.68 4.43
C ALA A 92 3.95 10.23 4.65
N GLY A 93 4.48 10.13 5.88
CA GLY A 93 5.84 10.55 6.20
C GLY A 93 6.08 12.05 6.16
N THR A 94 5.09 12.87 6.56
CA THR A 94 5.31 14.33 6.71
C THR A 94 6.18 14.65 7.92
N ASN A 95 6.76 15.85 7.96
CA ASN A 95 7.60 16.27 9.09
C ASN A 95 6.78 16.35 10.40
N GLU A 96 5.50 16.72 10.31
CA GLU A 96 4.55 16.74 11.43
C GLU A 96 4.31 15.32 11.97
N GLN A 97 4.17 14.34 11.09
CA GLN A 97 4.01 12.94 11.50
C GLN A 97 5.28 12.36 12.12
N VAL A 98 6.48 12.77 11.64
CA VAL A 98 7.75 12.46 12.29
C VAL A 98 7.79 13.03 13.71
N ASN A 99 7.45 14.31 13.88
CA ASN A 99 7.41 14.95 15.20
C ASN A 99 6.40 14.26 16.13
N PHE A 100 5.21 13.94 15.63
CA PHE A 100 4.18 13.23 16.38
C PHE A 100 4.67 11.86 16.88
N LEU A 101 5.38 11.10 16.04
CA LEU A 101 5.93 9.81 16.44
C LEU A 101 7.08 9.94 17.45
N VAL A 102 7.92 10.96 17.31
CA VAL A 102 8.94 11.33 18.32
C VAL A 102 8.27 11.60 19.67
N ASP A 103 7.16 12.33 19.69
CA ASP A 103 6.42 12.63 20.92
C ASP A 103 5.83 11.37 21.56
N VAL A 104 5.34 10.43 20.76
CA VAL A 104 4.88 9.11 21.26
C VAL A 104 6.04 8.33 21.89
N VAL A 105 7.20 8.28 21.23
CA VAL A 105 8.41 7.64 21.78
C VAL A 105 8.86 8.32 23.07
N ARG A 106 8.83 9.66 23.13
CA ARG A 106 9.13 10.45 24.33
C ARG A 106 8.20 10.09 25.48
N GLU A 107 6.91 10.10 25.24
CA GLU A 107 5.90 9.80 26.26
C GLU A 107 6.07 8.39 26.85
N ILE A 108 6.31 7.38 26.00
CA ILE A 108 6.56 6.02 26.48
C ILE A 108 7.87 5.94 27.27
N SER A 109 8.93 6.57 26.75
CA SER A 109 10.27 6.56 27.37
C SER A 109 10.26 7.23 28.75
N GLU A 110 9.58 8.37 28.90
CA GLU A 110 9.44 9.07 30.18
C GLU A 110 8.62 8.23 31.18
N ARG A 111 7.49 7.66 30.76
CA ARG A 111 6.66 6.79 31.62
C ARG A 111 7.40 5.55 32.09
N LYS A 112 8.29 5.00 31.26
CA LYS A 112 9.03 3.76 31.54
C LYS A 112 10.45 4.00 32.05
N GLY A 113 10.93 5.25 32.10
CA GLY A 113 12.28 5.59 32.54
C GLY A 113 13.40 5.09 31.60
N TYR A 114 13.14 5.09 30.28
CA TYR A 114 14.15 4.76 29.26
C TYR A 114 14.88 6.02 28.80
N LYS A 115 16.15 5.86 28.38
CA LYS A 115 16.93 6.90 27.71
C LYS A 115 17.39 6.36 26.36
N PHE A 116 17.13 7.14 25.30
CA PHE A 116 17.56 6.80 23.94
C PHE A 116 18.20 8.00 23.28
N LYS A 117 19.21 7.77 22.43
CA LYS A 117 19.60 8.74 21.40
C LYS A 117 18.75 8.48 20.16
N VAL A 118 17.95 9.47 19.76
CA VAL A 118 17.04 9.40 18.62
C VAL A 118 17.56 10.29 17.51
N SER A 119 17.60 9.77 16.28
CA SER A 119 17.85 10.54 15.07
C SER A 119 16.58 10.65 14.25
N THR A 120 16.27 11.86 13.81
CA THR A 120 15.19 12.10 12.86
C THR A 120 15.73 12.40 11.48
N ILE A 121 15.05 11.90 10.43
CA ILE A 121 15.35 12.22 9.04
C ILE A 121 14.11 12.83 8.41
N LYS A 122 14.14 14.13 8.16
CA LYS A 122 12.98 14.90 7.67
C LYS A 122 13.16 15.28 6.21
N PHE A 123 12.11 15.77 5.55
CA PHE A 123 12.22 16.34 4.21
C PHE A 123 12.34 17.86 4.30
N LYS A 124 13.41 18.41 3.71
CA LYS A 124 13.55 19.85 3.49
C LYS A 124 12.67 20.25 2.30
N ASN A 125 11.44 20.64 2.59
CA ASN A 125 10.44 21.06 1.60
C ASN A 125 10.75 22.45 0.99
N ASP A 126 11.87 22.55 0.26
CA ASP A 126 12.31 23.76 -0.43
C ASP A 126 11.60 23.90 -1.78
N ARG A 127 10.42 24.53 -1.77
CA ARG A 127 9.57 24.74 -2.96
C ARG A 127 10.29 25.50 -4.06
N GLN A 128 11.16 26.45 -3.70
CA GLN A 128 11.93 27.22 -4.68
C GLN A 128 12.98 26.35 -5.38
N ALA A 129 13.64 25.45 -4.64
CA ALA A 129 14.54 24.47 -5.26
C ALA A 129 13.79 23.51 -6.21
N ILE A 130 12.60 23.03 -5.81
CA ILE A 130 11.76 22.17 -6.67
C ILE A 130 11.36 22.90 -7.95
N LEU A 131 10.89 24.15 -7.86
CA LEU A 131 10.51 24.96 -9.04
C LEU A 131 11.71 25.21 -9.97
N LYS A 132 12.89 25.51 -9.43
CA LYS A 132 14.11 25.64 -10.23
C LYS A 132 14.47 24.35 -10.97
N LYS A 133 14.33 23.19 -10.31
CA LYS A 133 14.55 21.88 -10.94
C LYS A 133 13.51 21.59 -12.02
N LEU A 134 12.25 21.98 -11.80
CA LEU A 134 11.19 21.89 -12.81
C LEU A 134 11.52 22.72 -14.06
N GLN A 135 11.89 24.00 -13.87
CA GLN A 135 12.27 24.91 -14.96
C GLN A 135 13.51 24.44 -15.73
N ALA A 136 14.43 23.74 -15.06
CA ALA A 136 15.61 23.14 -15.67
C ALA A 136 15.32 21.82 -16.41
N GLY A 137 14.07 21.32 -16.41
CA GLY A 137 13.71 20.04 -17.02
C GLY A 137 14.20 18.81 -16.24
N ALA A 138 14.56 18.97 -14.97
CA ALA A 138 15.13 17.93 -14.11
C ALA A 138 14.08 17.19 -13.26
N ILE A 139 12.80 17.24 -13.69
CA ILE A 139 11.68 16.56 -13.04
C ILE A 139 10.85 15.85 -14.11
N THR A 140 10.57 14.57 -13.89
CA THR A 140 9.80 13.72 -14.82
C THR A 140 8.65 13.02 -14.10
N PRO A 141 7.50 12.78 -14.77
CA PRO A 141 6.38 12.06 -14.17
C PRO A 141 6.73 10.61 -13.85
N CYS A 142 6.13 10.08 -12.78
CA CYS A 142 6.17 8.65 -12.50
C CYS A 142 5.11 7.93 -13.35
N GLY A 143 5.52 6.86 -14.04
CA GLY A 143 4.61 6.03 -14.83
C GLY A 143 3.87 6.85 -15.90
N PRO A 144 2.57 6.60 -16.13
CA PRO A 144 1.75 7.32 -17.11
C PRO A 144 1.19 8.66 -16.58
N GLY A 145 1.76 9.20 -15.49
CA GLY A 145 1.28 10.43 -14.86
C GLY A 145 1.42 11.68 -15.75
N PRO A 146 0.63 12.74 -15.47
CA PRO A 146 0.73 14.01 -16.20
C PRO A 146 2.05 14.72 -15.90
N ALA A 147 2.50 15.61 -16.79
CA ALA A 147 3.64 16.47 -16.52
C ALA A 147 3.36 17.45 -15.37
N LEU A 148 4.37 17.68 -14.52
CA LEU A 148 4.28 18.60 -13.39
C LEU A 148 4.16 20.05 -13.88
N LYS A 149 3.23 20.81 -13.29
CA LYS A 149 3.14 22.26 -13.49
C LYS A 149 3.60 23.02 -12.25
N GLU A 150 4.00 24.28 -12.43
CA GLU A 150 4.36 25.15 -11.31
C GLU A 150 3.21 25.32 -10.32
N GLU A 151 1.97 25.43 -10.81
CA GLU A 151 0.75 25.54 -9.99
C GLU A 151 0.56 24.33 -9.06
N ASP A 152 0.95 23.12 -9.49
CA ASP A 152 0.82 21.91 -8.66
C ASP A 152 1.75 21.98 -7.44
N VAL A 153 2.96 22.53 -7.62
CA VAL A 153 3.94 22.71 -6.54
C VAL A 153 3.50 23.83 -5.60
N LEU A 154 2.95 24.92 -6.14
CA LEU A 154 2.52 26.08 -5.34
C LEU A 154 1.24 25.79 -4.54
N ASN A 155 0.27 25.08 -5.14
CA ASN A 155 -1.02 24.79 -4.54
C ASN A 155 -1.03 23.50 -3.69
N ALA A 156 0.06 22.73 -3.67
CA ALA A 156 0.13 21.53 -2.84
C ALA A 156 0.24 21.92 -1.35
N VAL A 157 -0.76 21.50 -0.56
CA VAL A 157 -0.81 21.70 0.89
C VAL A 157 0.32 20.97 1.61
N ALA A 158 0.79 19.85 1.05
CA ALA A 158 1.93 19.09 1.52
C ALA A 158 2.69 18.49 0.33
N ILE A 159 4.03 18.49 0.44
CA ILE A 159 4.93 17.73 -0.45
C ILE A 159 5.93 17.01 0.45
N VAL A 160 6.13 15.74 0.17
CA VAL A 160 7.16 14.88 0.75
C VAL A 160 8.02 14.30 -0.37
N ALA A 161 9.19 13.77 -0.02
CA ALA A 161 10.05 13.06 -0.95
C ALA A 161 10.43 11.70 -0.38
N GLN A 162 10.32 10.63 -1.18
CA GLN A 162 10.85 9.33 -0.82
C GLN A 162 12.37 9.35 -0.86
N MET A 163 12.99 9.21 0.30
CA MET A 163 14.42 8.99 0.44
C MET A 163 14.83 7.55 0.15
N GLY A 164 16.08 7.36 -0.30
CA GLY A 164 16.75 6.06 -0.37
C GLY A 164 17.41 5.64 0.94
N ALA A 165 18.36 4.70 0.84
CA ALA A 165 19.06 4.13 1.99
C ALA A 165 20.13 5.08 2.57
N GLU A 166 20.58 6.06 1.80
CA GLU A 166 21.72 6.91 2.10
C GLU A 166 21.54 7.74 3.37
N PRO A 167 20.38 8.42 3.60
CA PRO A 167 20.17 9.16 4.85
C PRO A 167 20.18 8.26 6.10
N PHE A 168 19.65 7.04 6.01
CA PHE A 168 19.69 6.09 7.13
C PHE A 168 21.11 5.62 7.40
N MET A 169 21.88 5.28 6.36
CA MET A 169 23.30 4.92 6.53
C MET A 169 24.09 6.05 7.18
N LYS A 170 23.81 7.29 6.79
CA LYS A 170 24.45 8.47 7.39
C LYS A 170 24.09 8.63 8.86
N ALA A 171 22.84 8.43 9.25
CA ALA A 171 22.42 8.45 10.65
C ALA A 171 23.06 7.32 11.48
N LEU A 172 23.21 6.13 10.89
CA LEU A 172 23.85 4.97 11.52
C LEU A 172 25.38 5.10 11.71
N GLU A 173 26.04 6.09 11.08
CA GLU A 173 27.46 6.35 11.33
C GLU A 173 27.73 6.72 12.80
N ASP A 174 26.74 7.27 13.50
CA ASP A 174 26.78 7.55 14.92
C ASP A 174 26.36 6.29 15.72
N PRO A 175 27.31 5.56 16.34
CA PRO A 175 27.02 4.27 16.98
C PRO A 175 26.12 4.41 18.21
N GLU A 176 26.01 5.61 18.78
CA GLU A 176 25.17 5.89 19.94
C GLU A 176 23.69 6.01 19.57
N VAL A 177 23.34 6.18 18.28
CA VAL A 177 21.94 6.32 17.85
C VAL A 177 21.20 5.01 18.06
N ASP A 178 20.19 5.00 18.92
CA ASP A 178 19.39 3.82 19.25
C ASP A 178 18.18 3.68 18.34
N ILE A 179 17.56 4.82 18.01
CA ILE A 179 16.30 4.91 17.28
C ILE A 179 16.45 5.87 16.11
N ILE A 180 16.04 5.46 14.92
CA ILE A 180 15.90 6.35 13.75
C ILE A 180 14.42 6.44 13.40
N ILE A 181 13.90 7.66 13.28
CA ILE A 181 12.54 7.94 12.81
C ILE A 181 12.63 8.84 11.59
N SER A 182 12.13 8.37 10.45
CA SER A 182 12.19 9.13 9.20
C SER A 182 10.82 9.49 8.65
N GLY A 183 10.79 10.55 7.84
CA GLY A 183 9.66 10.91 7.00
C GLY A 183 9.50 9.94 5.84
N ARG A 184 8.93 10.41 4.74
CA ARG A 184 8.59 9.57 3.59
C ARG A 184 9.85 8.89 3.03
N SER A 185 9.81 7.56 2.94
CA SER A 185 10.93 6.76 2.45
C SER A 185 10.46 5.80 1.38
N TYR A 186 11.39 5.34 0.55
CA TYR A 186 11.17 4.14 -0.23
C TYR A 186 11.17 2.93 0.71
N ASP A 187 10.08 2.18 0.74
CA ASP A 187 9.76 1.19 1.77
C ASP A 187 10.91 0.18 2.10
N PRO A 188 11.74 -0.32 1.15
CA PRO A 188 12.89 -1.17 1.45
C PRO A 188 14.10 -0.45 2.09
N ALA A 189 14.17 0.89 2.01
CA ALA A 189 15.36 1.67 2.31
C ALA A 189 15.92 1.48 3.73
N PRO A 190 15.14 1.49 4.83
CA PRO A 190 15.72 1.28 6.17
C PRO A 190 16.34 -0.12 6.31
N PHE A 191 15.73 -1.13 5.68
CA PHE A 191 16.23 -2.51 5.66
C PHE A 191 17.54 -2.62 4.90
N ALA A 192 17.57 -2.03 3.70
CA ALA A 192 18.76 -2.01 2.86
C ALA A 192 19.89 -1.22 3.53
N ALA A 193 19.58 -0.07 4.12
CA ALA A 193 20.54 0.78 4.82
C ALA A 193 21.18 0.07 6.00
N TYR A 194 20.38 -0.54 6.89
CA TYR A 194 20.91 -1.27 8.03
C TYR A 194 21.77 -2.46 7.59
N SER A 195 21.33 -3.22 6.60
CA SER A 195 22.08 -4.34 6.05
C SER A 195 23.44 -3.91 5.48
N MET A 196 23.45 -2.89 4.61
CA MET A 196 24.68 -2.37 4.00
C MET A 196 25.62 -1.74 5.03
N HIS A 197 25.08 -1.05 6.03
CA HIS A 197 25.86 -0.50 7.15
C HIS A 197 26.57 -1.62 7.95
N ARG A 198 25.97 -2.82 8.01
CA ARG A 198 26.58 -4.02 8.63
C ARG A 198 27.47 -4.83 7.67
N GLY A 199 27.65 -4.36 6.44
CA GLY A 199 28.58 -4.91 5.44
C GLY A 199 27.96 -5.85 4.41
N VAL A 200 26.64 -6.09 4.46
CA VAL A 200 25.91 -6.92 3.48
C VAL A 200 26.01 -6.28 2.09
N HIS A 201 26.10 -7.09 1.03
CA HIS A 201 26.10 -6.57 -0.33
C HIS A 201 24.77 -5.87 -0.67
N ARG A 202 24.86 -4.88 -1.55
CA ARG A 202 23.71 -4.05 -1.96
C ARG A 202 22.56 -4.88 -2.53
N ASP A 203 22.86 -5.89 -3.35
CA ASP A 203 21.86 -6.68 -4.08
C ASP A 203 20.89 -7.45 -3.16
N PRO A 204 21.36 -8.30 -2.22
CA PRO A 204 20.47 -8.98 -1.27
C PRO A 204 19.82 -8.01 -0.29
N ALA A 205 20.49 -6.89 0.07
CA ALA A 205 19.95 -5.90 0.99
C ALA A 205 18.64 -5.27 0.45
N TRP A 206 18.64 -4.84 -0.81
CA TRP A 206 17.43 -4.31 -1.45
C TRP A 206 16.36 -5.37 -1.69
N HIS A 207 16.76 -6.58 -2.09
CA HIS A 207 15.79 -7.65 -2.33
C HIS A 207 15.10 -8.12 -1.05
N MET A 208 15.85 -8.28 0.05
CA MET A 208 15.28 -8.59 1.35
C MET A 208 14.32 -7.48 1.79
N GLY A 209 14.76 -6.22 1.74
CA GLY A 209 13.92 -5.08 2.10
C GLY A 209 12.57 -5.08 1.36
N LYS A 210 12.59 -5.31 0.04
CA LYS A 210 11.36 -5.38 -0.77
C LYS A 210 10.37 -6.44 -0.29
N ILE A 211 10.85 -7.57 0.22
CA ILE A 211 9.98 -8.64 0.68
C ILE A 211 9.45 -8.35 2.08
N VAL A 212 10.31 -7.87 2.99
CA VAL A 212 9.96 -7.75 4.41
C VAL A 212 9.38 -6.38 4.79
N GLU A 213 9.38 -5.38 3.90
CA GLU A 213 8.76 -4.07 4.15
C GLU A 213 7.30 -4.18 4.57
N CYS A 214 6.59 -5.19 4.05
CA CYS A 214 5.23 -5.54 4.42
C CYS A 214 5.15 -6.65 5.48
N GLY A 215 6.20 -6.87 6.27
CA GLY A 215 6.26 -7.90 7.31
C GLY A 215 6.13 -9.33 6.77
N GLY A 216 5.48 -10.20 7.56
CA GLY A 216 5.33 -11.64 7.27
C GLY A 216 4.31 -12.00 6.18
N GLN A 217 3.91 -11.05 5.33
CA GLN A 217 2.88 -11.28 4.31
C GLN A 217 3.29 -12.29 3.24
N CYS A 218 4.59 -12.55 3.08
CA CYS A 218 5.12 -13.56 2.16
C CYS A 218 5.01 -15.01 2.70
N ALA A 219 4.58 -15.20 3.95
CA ALA A 219 4.40 -16.52 4.55
C ALA A 219 3.08 -17.20 4.12
N VAL A 220 3.01 -18.52 4.33
CA VAL A 220 1.82 -19.34 4.14
C VAL A 220 1.54 -20.14 5.42
N PRO A 221 0.36 -19.96 6.06
CA PRO A 221 -0.61 -18.90 5.80
C PRO A 221 -0.01 -17.50 6.00
N LYS A 222 -0.67 -16.47 5.45
CA LYS A 222 -0.22 -15.08 5.50
C LYS A 222 0.04 -14.66 6.96
N GLY A 223 1.26 -14.24 7.24
CA GLY A 223 1.71 -13.81 8.56
C GLY A 223 1.80 -12.29 8.70
N ARG A 224 2.09 -11.84 9.93
CA ARG A 224 2.37 -10.43 10.24
C ARG A 224 3.85 -10.18 10.47
N SER A 225 4.50 -11.10 11.19
CA SER A 225 5.87 -10.95 11.67
C SER A 225 6.84 -11.85 10.92
N ILE A 226 8.05 -11.38 10.67
CA ILE A 226 9.09 -12.14 9.99
C ILE A 226 10.48 -11.77 10.49
N LEU A 227 11.35 -12.78 10.58
CA LEU A 227 12.77 -12.60 10.86
C LEU A 227 13.56 -12.78 9.57
N ALA A 228 14.37 -11.79 9.21
CA ALA A 228 15.34 -11.86 8.13
C ALA A 228 16.74 -12.07 8.70
N THR A 229 17.43 -13.10 8.22
CA THR A 229 18.82 -13.42 8.57
C THR A 229 19.70 -13.15 7.36
N MET A 230 20.44 -12.05 7.39
CA MET A 230 21.29 -11.60 6.29
C MET A 230 22.68 -12.23 6.36
N TYR A 231 23.12 -12.75 5.23
CA TYR A 231 24.50 -13.11 4.95
C TYR A 231 25.11 -12.06 4.02
N GLN A 232 26.33 -12.29 3.53
CA GLN A 232 27.02 -11.31 2.70
C GLN A 232 26.35 -11.10 1.33
N ASP A 233 25.94 -12.18 0.65
CA ASP A 233 25.37 -12.19 -0.71
C ASP A 233 23.99 -12.87 -0.81
N SER A 234 23.43 -13.31 0.33
CA SER A 234 22.15 -14.01 0.42
C SER A 234 21.42 -13.65 1.71
N PHE A 235 20.16 -14.07 1.83
CA PHE A 235 19.39 -13.92 3.06
C PHE A 235 18.40 -15.06 3.25
N GLU A 236 18.11 -15.36 4.50
CA GLU A 236 17.09 -16.33 4.88
C GLU A 236 15.88 -15.60 5.51
N LEU A 237 14.68 -16.03 5.15
CA LEU A 237 13.43 -15.55 5.73
C LEU A 237 12.76 -16.65 6.54
N THR A 238 12.45 -16.33 7.80
CA THR A 238 11.83 -17.25 8.76
C THR A 238 10.57 -16.61 9.33
N PRO A 239 9.37 -17.16 9.08
CA PRO A 239 8.15 -16.68 9.72
C PRO A 239 8.16 -17.04 11.20
N VAL A 240 7.68 -16.11 12.04
CA VAL A 240 7.76 -16.26 13.50
C VAL A 240 6.66 -17.17 14.02
N THR A 241 5.43 -16.98 13.56
CA THR A 241 4.29 -17.71 14.10
C THR A 241 4.40 -19.20 13.75
N PRO A 242 4.15 -20.11 14.71
CA PRO A 242 4.07 -21.54 14.43
C PRO A 242 3.00 -21.86 13.38
N GLY A 243 3.19 -22.93 12.61
CA GLY A 243 2.27 -23.28 11.51
C GLY A 243 2.46 -22.46 10.22
N GLN A 244 3.24 -21.38 10.25
CA GLN A 244 3.62 -20.64 9.04
C GLN A 244 4.92 -21.15 8.43
N ARG A 245 5.05 -21.02 7.11
CA ARG A 245 6.28 -21.28 6.36
C ARG A 245 6.42 -20.29 5.20
N CYS A 246 7.65 -19.92 4.87
CA CYS A 246 7.95 -19.27 3.61
C CYS A 246 8.32 -20.34 2.58
N ILE A 247 7.67 -20.30 1.42
CA ILE A 247 7.89 -21.24 0.32
C ILE A 247 8.25 -20.47 -0.95
N PRO A 248 8.98 -21.07 -1.92
CA PRO A 248 9.48 -20.36 -3.11
C PRO A 248 8.45 -19.47 -3.78
N ARG A 249 7.27 -20.04 -4.07
CA ARG A 249 6.19 -19.32 -4.74
C ARG A 249 5.66 -18.12 -3.94
N SER A 250 5.50 -18.24 -2.62
CA SER A 250 4.85 -17.19 -1.82
C SER A 250 5.77 -15.99 -1.64
N VAL A 251 7.07 -16.25 -1.51
CA VAL A 251 8.09 -15.20 -1.46
C VAL A 251 8.24 -14.55 -2.83
N ALA A 252 8.38 -15.33 -3.90
CA ALA A 252 8.47 -14.78 -5.26
C ALA A 252 7.23 -13.95 -5.65
N ALA A 253 6.03 -14.41 -5.27
CA ALA A 253 4.79 -13.68 -5.47
C ALA A 253 4.70 -12.35 -4.71
N HIS A 254 5.34 -12.28 -3.54
CA HIS A 254 5.40 -11.06 -2.76
C HIS A 254 6.45 -10.09 -3.32
N THR A 255 7.51 -10.59 -3.95
CA THR A 255 8.45 -9.74 -4.70
C THR A 255 7.76 -8.95 -5.83
N MET A 256 6.76 -9.55 -6.49
CA MET A 256 5.98 -8.89 -7.56
C MET A 256 4.92 -7.89 -7.05
N TYR A 257 4.59 -7.94 -5.76
CA TYR A 257 3.46 -7.22 -5.17
C TYR A 257 3.62 -5.70 -5.32
N GLU A 258 2.57 -5.03 -5.82
CA GLU A 258 2.46 -3.57 -5.99
C GLU A 258 3.50 -2.94 -6.95
N LYS A 259 4.05 -3.72 -7.88
CA LYS A 259 5.02 -3.23 -8.87
C LYS A 259 4.44 -3.26 -10.27
N THR A 260 4.83 -2.36 -11.16
CA THR A 260 4.41 -2.37 -12.57
C THR A 260 4.91 -3.63 -13.28
N ARG A 261 6.15 -4.02 -13.00
CA ARG A 261 6.81 -5.20 -13.57
C ARG A 261 7.30 -6.14 -12.48
N PRO A 262 7.34 -7.46 -12.72
CA PRO A 262 7.80 -8.44 -11.75
C PRO A 262 9.32 -8.69 -11.79
N ASP A 263 9.98 -8.38 -12.91
CA ASP A 263 11.38 -8.70 -13.19
C ASP A 263 12.36 -7.55 -12.90
N ARG A 264 11.85 -6.31 -12.86
CA ARG A 264 12.62 -5.07 -12.71
C ARG A 264 11.90 -4.13 -11.76
N LEU A 265 12.52 -3.82 -10.63
CA LEU A 265 11.96 -2.95 -9.60
C LEU A 265 12.81 -1.66 -9.49
N PRO A 266 12.39 -0.56 -10.13
CA PRO A 266 13.06 0.73 -9.94
C PRO A 266 12.92 1.23 -8.50
N GLY A 267 13.99 1.82 -7.98
CA GLY A 267 14.01 2.47 -6.67
C GLY A 267 15.08 3.58 -6.62
N PRO A 268 15.25 4.24 -5.48
CA PRO A 268 16.27 5.28 -5.33
C PRO A 268 17.67 4.75 -5.68
N GLY A 269 18.34 5.44 -6.61
CA GLY A 269 19.70 5.15 -7.02
C GLY A 269 19.90 3.94 -7.95
N GLY A 270 18.84 3.24 -8.39
CA GLY A 270 19.00 2.09 -9.27
C GLY A 270 17.75 1.24 -9.52
N VAL A 271 17.96 0.12 -10.20
CA VAL A 271 16.93 -0.87 -10.52
C VAL A 271 17.35 -2.23 -10.00
N LEU A 272 16.47 -2.88 -9.23
CA LEU A 272 16.67 -4.26 -8.78
C LEU A 272 16.16 -5.22 -9.85
N HIS A 273 17.06 -6.03 -10.40
CA HIS A 273 16.78 -7.08 -11.37
C HIS A 273 16.63 -8.44 -10.67
N LEU A 274 15.62 -9.20 -11.09
CA LEU A 274 15.18 -10.42 -10.39
C LEU A 274 15.21 -11.69 -11.26
N ASN A 275 15.72 -11.58 -12.49
CA ASN A 275 15.71 -12.68 -13.47
C ASN A 275 16.48 -13.93 -13.03
N ASN A 276 17.50 -13.77 -12.18
CA ASN A 276 18.40 -14.87 -11.75
C ASN A 276 18.18 -15.27 -10.28
N VAL A 277 17.08 -14.82 -9.67
CA VAL A 277 16.80 -15.10 -8.27
C VAL A 277 16.50 -16.58 -8.08
N GLN A 278 17.09 -17.15 -7.03
CA GLN A 278 16.84 -18.52 -6.60
C GLN A 278 16.22 -18.54 -5.21
N PHE A 279 15.24 -19.43 -5.03
CA PHE A 279 14.50 -19.62 -3.79
C PHE A 279 14.68 -21.07 -3.33
N LYS A 280 15.44 -21.28 -2.25
CA LYS A 280 15.76 -22.61 -1.74
C LYS A 280 15.12 -22.85 -0.37
N GLN A 281 14.12 -23.72 -0.33
CA GLN A 281 13.51 -24.18 0.93
C GLN A 281 14.58 -24.81 1.83
N GLN A 282 14.57 -24.47 3.12
CA GLN A 282 15.47 -25.03 4.12
C GLN A 282 14.91 -26.33 4.72
N ALA A 283 15.79 -27.07 5.41
CA ALA A 283 15.49 -28.39 5.97
C ALA A 283 14.39 -28.39 7.04
N ASP A 284 14.12 -27.24 7.66
CA ASP A 284 13.05 -27.07 8.65
C ASP A 284 11.65 -26.94 8.03
N ASN A 285 11.54 -26.90 6.70
CA ASN A 285 10.30 -26.67 5.94
C ASN A 285 9.53 -25.40 6.33
N ARG A 286 10.20 -24.44 6.98
CA ARG A 286 9.65 -23.14 7.41
C ARG A 286 10.42 -21.98 6.80
N SER A 287 11.73 -22.10 6.76
CA SER A 287 12.64 -21.07 6.29
C SER A 287 13.02 -21.26 4.84
N ILE A 288 13.39 -20.15 4.19
CA ILE A 288 13.78 -20.13 2.79
C ILE A 288 14.98 -19.22 2.60
N LEU A 289 15.96 -19.68 1.84
CA LEU A 289 17.16 -18.94 1.46
C LEU A 289 16.96 -18.35 0.07
N ILE A 290 17.29 -17.07 -0.08
CA ILE A 290 17.18 -16.31 -1.32
C ILE A 290 18.54 -15.69 -1.70
N HIS A 291 18.90 -15.79 -2.98
CA HIS A 291 20.06 -15.13 -3.56
C HIS A 291 19.87 -14.91 -5.08
N GLY A 292 20.79 -14.17 -5.72
CA GLY A 292 20.83 -14.01 -7.18
C GLY A 292 20.12 -12.78 -7.75
N ALA A 293 19.64 -11.86 -6.89
CA ALA A 293 19.20 -10.53 -7.35
C ALA A 293 20.40 -9.67 -7.77
N THR A 294 20.18 -8.64 -8.58
CA THR A 294 21.24 -7.72 -9.01
C THR A 294 20.73 -6.28 -9.00
N PHE A 295 21.38 -5.39 -8.24
CA PHE A 295 21.05 -3.97 -8.23
C PHE A 295 21.94 -3.19 -9.19
N VAL A 296 21.34 -2.65 -10.23
CA VAL A 296 22.01 -1.87 -11.27
C VAL A 296 21.80 -0.38 -11.00
N PRO A 297 22.86 0.40 -10.70
CA PRO A 297 22.73 1.83 -10.45
C PRO A 297 22.23 2.59 -11.67
N THR A 298 21.42 3.63 -11.43
CA THR A 298 21.09 4.61 -12.47
C THR A 298 22.22 5.65 -12.58
N PRO A 299 22.42 6.23 -13.78
CA PRO A 299 23.46 7.26 -13.97
C PRO A 299 23.18 8.54 -13.17
N THR A 300 21.89 8.85 -12.96
CA THR A 300 21.43 9.99 -12.17
C THR A 300 20.66 9.46 -10.97
N TYR A 301 20.91 10.05 -9.80
CA TYR A 301 20.12 9.75 -8.61
C TYR A 301 18.83 10.58 -8.63
N GLN A 302 17.71 9.94 -8.35
CA GLN A 302 16.40 10.57 -8.33
C GLN A 302 15.70 10.31 -7.00
N ILE A 303 15.02 11.33 -6.49
CA ILE A 303 14.09 11.19 -5.37
C ILE A 303 12.65 11.34 -5.89
N LYS A 304 11.72 10.59 -5.30
CA LYS A 304 10.31 10.64 -5.72
C LYS A 304 9.54 11.66 -4.88
N LEU A 305 9.06 12.72 -5.50
CA LEU A 305 8.18 13.71 -4.90
C LEU A 305 6.73 13.22 -4.92
N GLU A 306 6.06 13.30 -3.77
CA GLU A 306 4.64 13.04 -3.60
C GLU A 306 3.99 14.28 -2.96
N GLY A 307 2.87 14.74 -3.51
CA GLY A 307 2.21 15.97 -3.08
C GLY A 307 0.70 15.90 -3.22
N ALA A 308 0.00 16.58 -2.32
CA ALA A 308 -1.45 16.64 -2.27
C ALA A 308 -1.95 18.09 -2.33
N THR A 309 -3.05 18.30 -3.05
CA THR A 309 -3.77 19.58 -3.10
C THR A 309 -5.19 19.35 -2.61
N GLN A 310 -5.68 20.25 -1.74
CA GLN A 310 -7.08 20.24 -1.34
C GLN A 310 -7.94 20.78 -2.48
N VAL A 311 -9.01 20.07 -2.82
CA VAL A 311 -9.90 20.41 -3.95
C VAL A 311 -11.30 20.86 -3.50
N GLY A 312 -11.57 20.85 -2.20
CA GLY A 312 -12.85 21.24 -1.63
C GLY A 312 -13.21 20.41 -0.40
N PHE A 313 -14.51 20.31 -0.14
CA PHE A 313 -15.12 19.51 0.91
C PHE A 313 -16.17 18.57 0.32
N ARG A 314 -16.37 17.41 0.95
CA ARG A 314 -17.29 16.37 0.49
C ARG A 314 -18.43 16.14 1.47
N SER A 315 -19.60 15.88 0.89
CA SER A 315 -20.74 15.29 1.58
C SER A 315 -21.27 14.12 0.78
N ALA A 316 -21.83 13.13 1.45
CA ALA A 316 -22.34 11.94 0.78
C ALA A 316 -23.68 11.48 1.37
N PHE A 317 -24.46 10.78 0.56
CA PHE A 317 -25.65 10.06 0.98
C PHE A 317 -25.73 8.72 0.26
N ILE A 318 -26.32 7.71 0.91
CA ILE A 318 -26.43 6.36 0.36
C ILE A 318 -27.82 5.77 0.64
N GLY A 319 -28.30 4.93 -0.28
CA GLY A 319 -29.55 4.21 -0.11
C GLY A 319 -29.88 3.27 -1.26
N GLY A 320 -30.90 2.45 -1.08
CA GLY A 320 -31.34 1.44 -2.04
C GLY A 320 -32.51 1.88 -2.92
N ILE A 321 -32.58 1.35 -4.13
CA ILE A 321 -33.74 1.42 -5.03
C ILE A 321 -34.07 0.01 -5.49
N ARG A 322 -35.33 -0.39 -5.31
CA ARG A 322 -35.86 -1.71 -5.68
C ARG A 322 -36.98 -1.65 -6.72
N ASP A 323 -37.45 -0.45 -7.08
CA ASP A 323 -38.50 -0.30 -8.09
C ASP A 323 -37.95 -0.62 -9.50
N PRO A 324 -38.40 -1.69 -10.17
CA PRO A 324 -37.87 -2.09 -11.46
C PRO A 324 -38.22 -1.13 -12.61
N ILE A 325 -39.19 -0.24 -12.42
CA ILE A 325 -39.49 0.83 -13.39
C ILE A 325 -38.39 1.89 -13.29
N LEU A 326 -38.08 2.35 -12.07
CA LEU A 326 -37.03 3.33 -11.83
C LEU A 326 -35.64 2.79 -12.17
N ILE A 327 -35.32 1.54 -11.80
CA ILE A 327 -34.01 0.94 -12.11
C ILE A 327 -33.73 0.94 -13.62
N ARG A 328 -34.75 0.69 -14.45
CA ARG A 328 -34.62 0.71 -15.91
C ARG A 328 -34.31 2.10 -16.49
N GLY A 329 -34.83 3.15 -15.85
CA GLY A 329 -34.66 4.54 -16.26
C GLY A 329 -33.71 5.34 -15.36
N ILE A 330 -32.83 4.67 -14.60
CA ILE A 330 -32.09 5.31 -13.51
C ILE A 330 -31.16 6.44 -13.99
N ASP A 331 -30.53 6.28 -15.16
CA ASP A 331 -29.62 7.30 -15.70
C ASP A 331 -30.38 8.58 -16.06
N ASP A 332 -31.48 8.44 -16.79
CA ASP A 332 -32.33 9.59 -17.15
C ASP A 332 -32.91 10.25 -15.91
N PHE A 333 -33.33 9.47 -14.91
CA PHE A 333 -33.82 10.01 -13.64
C PHE A 333 -32.74 10.83 -12.91
N LEU A 334 -31.54 10.28 -12.76
CA LEU A 334 -30.47 10.96 -12.02
C LEU A 334 -29.94 12.20 -12.77
N GLU A 335 -29.85 12.14 -14.10
CA GLU A 335 -29.28 13.22 -14.91
C GLU A 335 -30.33 14.26 -15.32
N GLN A 336 -31.45 13.85 -15.89
CA GLN A 336 -32.46 14.78 -16.44
C GLN A 336 -33.43 15.31 -15.38
N THR A 337 -33.62 14.59 -14.27
CA THR A 337 -34.52 15.03 -13.19
C THR A 337 -33.74 15.52 -11.97
N VAL A 338 -32.97 14.65 -11.32
CA VAL A 338 -32.31 14.97 -10.04
C VAL A 338 -31.26 16.06 -10.25
N ARG A 339 -30.25 15.82 -11.09
CA ARG A 339 -29.18 16.79 -11.36
C ARG A 339 -29.72 18.11 -11.94
N ALA A 340 -30.66 18.06 -12.88
CA ALA A 340 -31.24 19.26 -13.47
C ALA A 340 -31.96 20.13 -12.42
N ARG A 341 -32.78 19.53 -11.54
CA ARG A 341 -33.46 20.27 -10.45
C ARG A 341 -32.46 20.80 -9.42
N THR A 342 -31.44 20.02 -9.07
CA THR A 342 -30.37 20.51 -8.18
C THR A 342 -29.60 21.67 -8.83
N LYS A 343 -29.26 21.60 -10.12
CA LYS A 343 -28.61 22.69 -10.86
C LYS A 343 -29.47 23.95 -10.93
N ALA A 344 -30.79 23.82 -11.02
CA ALA A 344 -31.70 24.97 -10.99
C ALA A 344 -31.62 25.75 -9.66
N ALA A 345 -31.43 25.05 -8.53
CA ALA A 345 -31.22 25.67 -7.22
C ALA A 345 -29.77 26.12 -6.99
N PHE A 346 -28.80 25.42 -7.60
CA PHE A 346 -27.36 25.69 -7.51
C PHE A 346 -26.76 25.86 -8.92
N PRO A 347 -26.84 27.06 -9.52
CA PRO A 347 -26.53 27.27 -10.95
C PRO A 347 -25.11 26.90 -11.37
N LEU A 348 -24.15 26.95 -10.44
CA LEU A 348 -22.75 26.60 -10.68
C LEU A 348 -22.48 25.08 -10.69
N LEU A 349 -23.49 24.24 -10.38
CA LEU A 349 -23.32 22.79 -10.36
C LEU A 349 -22.88 22.27 -11.73
N GLY A 350 -21.76 21.56 -11.75
CA GLY A 350 -21.16 20.95 -12.94
C GLY A 350 -20.31 21.90 -13.80
N GLU A 351 -20.15 23.16 -13.41
CA GLU A 351 -19.19 24.07 -14.06
C GLU A 351 -17.74 23.71 -13.67
N ALA A 352 -16.74 24.10 -14.46
CA ALA A 352 -15.34 23.67 -14.29
C ALA A 352 -14.72 23.97 -12.92
N ALA A 353 -15.14 25.08 -12.28
CA ALA A 353 -14.75 25.47 -10.93
C ALA A 353 -15.93 25.44 -9.94
N GLY A 354 -17.06 24.85 -10.35
CA GLY A 354 -18.27 24.78 -9.53
C GLY A 354 -18.37 23.46 -8.77
N PRO A 355 -19.41 23.32 -7.91
CA PRO A 355 -19.67 22.09 -7.21
C PRO A 355 -19.90 20.91 -8.17
N GLN A 356 -19.54 19.71 -7.73
CA GLN A 356 -19.75 18.46 -8.46
C GLN A 356 -20.71 17.58 -7.68
N LEU A 357 -21.68 16.97 -8.38
CA LEU A 357 -22.58 15.93 -7.86
C LEU A 357 -22.32 14.65 -8.65
N ILE A 358 -21.94 13.57 -8.00
CA ILE A 358 -21.58 12.31 -8.67
C ILE A 358 -22.40 11.19 -8.07
N PHE A 359 -22.92 10.31 -8.93
CA PHE A 359 -23.68 9.14 -8.52
C PHE A 359 -22.90 7.86 -8.82
N HIS A 360 -22.84 6.98 -7.83
CA HIS A 360 -22.26 5.65 -7.91
C HIS A 360 -23.36 4.60 -7.72
N ILE A 361 -23.54 3.72 -8.71
CA ILE A 361 -24.65 2.76 -8.76
C ILE A 361 -24.17 1.33 -8.50
N TYR A 362 -24.22 0.92 -7.22
CA TYR A 362 -23.90 -0.43 -6.78
C TYR A 362 -24.97 -1.41 -7.28
N GLY A 363 -24.53 -2.62 -7.64
CA GLY A 363 -25.37 -3.61 -8.35
C GLY A 363 -25.37 -3.44 -9.87
N ARG A 364 -24.82 -2.33 -10.40
CA ARG A 364 -24.65 -2.10 -11.84
C ARG A 364 -23.18 -2.00 -12.23
N ASN A 365 -22.50 -0.91 -11.86
CA ASN A 365 -21.10 -0.67 -12.25
C ASN A 365 -20.33 0.24 -11.27
N ALA A 366 -20.79 0.38 -10.02
CA ALA A 366 -20.15 1.28 -9.06
C ALA A 366 -18.67 1.01 -8.81
N VAL A 367 -18.22 -0.24 -8.97
CA VAL A 367 -16.84 -0.69 -8.71
C VAL A 367 -15.94 -0.45 -9.93
N MET A 368 -16.28 -1.04 -11.08
CA MET A 368 -15.43 -1.00 -12.28
C MET A 368 -15.75 0.17 -13.23
N GLY A 369 -16.88 0.87 -13.04
CA GLY A 369 -17.28 2.00 -13.85
C GLY A 369 -17.31 1.68 -15.35
N PRO A 370 -16.57 2.42 -16.22
CA PRO A 370 -16.49 2.14 -17.65
C PRO A 370 -15.88 0.78 -17.99
N LEU A 371 -15.06 0.21 -17.10
CA LEU A 371 -14.42 -1.09 -17.29
C LEU A 371 -15.38 -2.27 -17.11
N GLU A 372 -16.57 -2.04 -16.53
CA GLU A 372 -17.57 -3.09 -16.25
C GLU A 372 -18.10 -3.71 -17.55
N PRO A 373 -17.84 -5.01 -17.82
CA PRO A 373 -18.36 -5.66 -19.01
C PRO A 373 -19.84 -6.05 -18.88
N ALA A 374 -20.37 -6.27 -17.67
CA ALA A 374 -21.73 -6.75 -17.48
C ALA A 374 -22.81 -5.72 -17.86
N THR A 375 -23.89 -6.19 -18.48
CA THR A 375 -25.01 -5.35 -18.95
C THR A 375 -26.36 -5.79 -18.36
N THR A 376 -26.36 -6.69 -17.37
CA THR A 376 -27.58 -7.20 -16.75
C THR A 376 -28.24 -6.13 -15.89
N ILE A 377 -29.57 -6.01 -15.98
CA ILE A 377 -30.35 -5.12 -15.12
C ILE A 377 -30.56 -5.82 -13.77
N PRO A 378 -30.07 -5.25 -12.66
CA PRO A 378 -30.21 -5.85 -11.34
C PRO A 378 -31.64 -5.70 -10.79
N HIS A 379 -32.01 -6.56 -9.84
CA HIS A 379 -33.29 -6.48 -9.15
C HIS A 379 -33.34 -5.39 -8.07
N GLU A 380 -32.17 -4.92 -7.63
CA GLU A 380 -31.95 -3.87 -6.62
C GLU A 380 -30.62 -3.17 -6.91
N ILE A 381 -30.59 -1.85 -6.68
CA ILE A 381 -29.36 -1.04 -6.78
C ILE A 381 -29.13 -0.22 -5.52
N GLY A 382 -27.87 0.04 -5.20
CA GLY A 382 -27.48 1.05 -4.23
C GLY A 382 -27.03 2.33 -4.92
N VAL A 383 -27.56 3.48 -4.55
CA VAL A 383 -27.12 4.78 -5.05
C VAL A 383 -26.34 5.49 -3.95
N LEU A 384 -25.05 5.70 -4.19
CA LEU A 384 -24.20 6.60 -3.42
C LEU A 384 -24.06 7.91 -4.18
N GLY A 385 -24.65 8.98 -3.67
CA GLY A 385 -24.41 10.33 -4.13
C GLY A 385 -23.26 10.95 -3.35
N GLU A 386 -22.24 11.48 -4.04
CA GLU A 386 -21.24 12.35 -3.44
C GLU A 386 -21.34 13.75 -4.03
N VAL A 387 -21.14 14.75 -3.19
CA VAL A 387 -21.03 16.15 -3.58
C VAL A 387 -19.68 16.67 -3.15
N VAL A 388 -19.00 17.40 -4.03
CA VAL A 388 -17.80 18.16 -3.70
C VAL A 388 -18.03 19.63 -4.01
N ALA A 389 -17.74 20.51 -3.05
CA ALA A 389 -17.89 21.97 -3.19
C ALA A 389 -16.72 22.71 -2.50
N GLU A 390 -16.64 24.03 -2.68
CA GLU A 390 -15.60 24.87 -2.08
C GLU A 390 -15.66 24.88 -0.54
N THR A 391 -16.87 24.84 0.03
CA THR A 391 -17.12 24.81 1.48
C THR A 391 -17.88 23.55 1.88
N GLN A 392 -17.78 23.17 3.16
CA GLN A 392 -18.50 22.00 3.69
C GLN A 392 -20.02 22.26 3.72
N GLU A 393 -20.41 23.51 4.00
CA GLU A 393 -21.78 23.97 4.04
C GLU A 393 -22.46 23.86 2.67
N ASP A 394 -21.77 24.27 1.60
CA ASP A 394 -22.29 24.14 0.23
C ASP A 394 -22.41 22.67 -0.18
N ALA A 395 -21.41 21.84 0.17
CA ALA A 395 -21.47 20.41 -0.08
C ALA A 395 -22.67 19.75 0.62
N ASP A 396 -22.93 20.11 1.88
CA ASP A 396 -24.06 19.62 2.66
C ASP A 396 -25.41 20.09 2.07
N ALA A 397 -25.52 21.36 1.71
CA ALA A 397 -26.75 21.94 1.15
C ALA A 397 -27.13 21.28 -0.19
N ILE A 398 -26.16 21.09 -1.08
CA ILE A 398 -26.36 20.45 -2.39
C ILE A 398 -26.67 18.96 -2.21
N ALA A 399 -25.96 18.25 -1.32
CA ALA A 399 -26.21 16.83 -1.04
C ALA A 399 -27.62 16.62 -0.46
N GLY A 400 -28.02 17.46 0.49
CA GLY A 400 -29.36 17.44 1.07
C GLY A 400 -30.46 17.61 0.01
N LEU A 401 -30.33 18.61 -0.88
CA LEU A 401 -31.30 18.81 -1.95
C LEU A 401 -31.29 17.65 -2.96
N ALA A 402 -30.12 17.22 -3.41
CA ALA A 402 -29.99 16.11 -4.36
C ALA A 402 -30.63 14.85 -3.81
N ARG A 403 -30.38 14.49 -2.54
CA ARG A 403 -31.02 13.36 -1.87
C ARG A 403 -32.55 13.52 -1.81
N VAL A 404 -33.07 14.70 -1.47
CA VAL A 404 -34.52 14.96 -1.47
C VAL A 404 -35.11 14.74 -2.86
N MET A 405 -34.41 15.15 -3.92
CA MET A 405 -34.83 14.89 -5.30
C MET A 405 -34.78 13.40 -5.65
N VAL A 406 -33.73 12.67 -5.25
CA VAL A 406 -33.68 11.20 -5.43
C VAL A 406 -34.88 10.55 -4.75
N LEU A 407 -35.26 10.99 -3.55
CA LEU A 407 -36.36 10.42 -2.78
C LEU A 407 -37.75 10.75 -3.35
N HIS A 408 -38.00 11.98 -3.80
CA HIS A 408 -39.35 12.46 -4.09
C HIS A 408 -39.63 12.84 -5.55
N ALA A 409 -38.62 12.94 -6.41
CA ALA A 409 -38.85 13.36 -7.77
C ALA A 409 -39.63 12.30 -8.58
N GLU A 410 -40.41 12.78 -9.53
CA GLU A 410 -41.19 11.93 -10.41
C GLU A 410 -40.33 11.29 -11.52
N TYR A 411 -40.77 10.15 -12.03
CA TYR A 411 -40.16 9.49 -13.17
C TYR A 411 -41.22 8.84 -14.06
N PRO A 412 -40.93 8.61 -15.35
CA PRO A 412 -41.89 8.02 -16.28
C PRO A 412 -42.41 6.66 -15.79
N GLY A 413 -43.74 6.51 -15.71
CA GLY A 413 -44.38 5.28 -15.29
C GLY A 413 -44.38 5.02 -13.77
N GLN A 414 -44.03 6.01 -12.95
CA GLN A 414 -44.05 5.89 -11.49
C GLN A 414 -45.43 5.46 -10.96
N LEU A 415 -45.43 4.42 -10.11
CA LEU A 415 -46.60 3.95 -9.36
C LEU A 415 -46.48 4.21 -7.86
N ALA A 416 -45.27 4.09 -7.30
CA ALA A 416 -44.99 4.36 -5.89
C ALA A 416 -44.73 5.86 -5.66
N THR A 417 -45.63 6.53 -4.94
CA THR A 417 -45.54 7.97 -4.68
C THR A 417 -45.03 8.32 -3.28
N ALA A 418 -44.87 7.33 -2.39
CA ALA A 418 -44.42 7.52 -1.01
C ALA A 418 -42.91 7.78 -0.87
N GLY A 419 -42.11 7.42 -1.89
CA GLY A 419 -40.67 7.66 -1.94
C GLY A 419 -39.94 6.61 -2.79
N ASN A 420 -38.87 7.04 -3.46
CA ASN A 420 -38.10 6.21 -4.39
C ASN A 420 -36.86 5.56 -3.77
N PHE A 421 -36.45 6.02 -2.58
CA PHE A 421 -35.09 5.81 -2.06
C PHE A 421 -35.11 5.35 -0.60
N ALA A 422 -34.56 4.16 -0.35
CA ALA A 422 -34.48 3.56 0.98
C ALA A 422 -33.14 3.93 1.66
N SER A 423 -33.15 4.95 2.51
CA SER A 423 -31.95 5.41 3.23
C SER A 423 -31.70 4.58 4.51
N PRO A 424 -30.50 4.04 4.74
CA PRO A 424 -30.22 3.15 5.88
C PRO A 424 -29.68 3.87 7.13
N LEU A 425 -29.42 5.18 7.06
CA LEU A 425 -28.75 5.95 8.11
C LEU A 425 -29.50 7.25 8.44
N THR A 426 -29.35 7.73 9.68
CA THR A 426 -29.78 9.06 10.11
C THR A 426 -28.62 9.74 10.86
N PRO A 427 -28.20 10.97 10.50
CA PRO A 427 -28.73 11.81 9.41
C PRO A 427 -28.55 11.16 8.03
N LEU A 428 -29.43 11.51 7.08
CA LEU A 428 -29.54 10.84 5.77
C LEU A 428 -28.39 11.20 4.80
N GLU A 429 -27.72 12.31 5.06
CA GLU A 429 -26.49 12.76 4.43
C GLU A 429 -25.43 13.01 5.51
N GLN A 430 -24.15 12.84 5.17
CA GLN A 430 -23.04 13.01 6.11
C GLN A 430 -21.94 13.91 5.52
N SER A 431 -21.45 14.84 6.32
CA SER A 431 -20.24 15.62 6.05
C SER A 431 -19.02 14.71 6.14
N VAL A 432 -18.30 14.54 5.04
CA VAL A 432 -17.07 13.71 4.97
C VAL A 432 -15.84 14.54 5.31
N GLY A 433 -15.85 15.84 5.01
CA GLY A 433 -14.74 16.76 5.27
C GLY A 433 -13.89 17.06 4.04
N PRO A 434 -12.66 17.56 4.22
CA PRO A 434 -11.81 18.02 3.14
C PRO A 434 -11.44 16.89 2.18
N VAL A 435 -11.43 17.21 0.89
CA VAL A 435 -11.06 16.30 -0.21
C VAL A 435 -9.72 16.73 -0.77
N TYR A 436 -8.87 15.76 -1.07
CA TYR A 436 -7.56 15.98 -1.63
C TYR A 436 -7.40 15.19 -2.92
N LYS A 437 -6.55 15.67 -3.83
CA LYS A 437 -6.03 14.93 -4.98
C LYS A 437 -4.52 14.86 -4.91
N PHE A 438 -3.91 13.83 -5.49
CA PHE A 438 -2.48 13.88 -5.79
C PHE A 438 -2.23 14.98 -6.83
N SER A 439 -1.31 15.90 -6.52
CA SER A 439 -0.86 16.98 -7.43
C SER A 439 0.60 16.83 -7.83
N VAL A 440 1.40 16.15 -7.01
CA VAL A 440 2.79 15.83 -7.34
C VAL A 440 2.98 14.32 -7.19
N TYR A 441 3.43 13.65 -8.26
CA TYR A 441 3.87 12.26 -8.24
C TYR A 441 4.98 12.07 -9.30
N HIS A 442 6.17 12.57 -8.98
CA HIS A 442 7.26 12.80 -9.95
C HIS A 442 8.63 12.37 -9.41
N LEU A 443 9.57 12.07 -10.31
CA LEU A 443 10.98 11.87 -10.00
C LEU A 443 11.73 13.18 -10.23
N MET A 444 12.57 13.58 -9.27
CA MET A 444 13.43 14.77 -9.35
C MET A 444 14.90 14.37 -9.26
N ASP A 445 15.70 14.86 -10.20
CA ASP A 445 17.15 14.62 -10.24
C ASP A 445 17.87 15.39 -9.13
N VAL A 446 18.68 14.65 -8.36
CA VAL A 446 19.51 15.19 -7.29
C VAL A 446 20.95 14.73 -7.45
N GLU A 447 21.89 15.63 -7.14
CA GLU A 447 23.32 15.34 -7.19
C GLU A 447 23.79 14.60 -5.94
N ASP A 448 23.27 15.00 -4.79
CA ASP A 448 23.55 14.40 -3.49
C ASP A 448 22.26 13.85 -2.87
N PRO A 449 22.16 12.53 -2.61
CA PRO A 449 21.00 11.91 -2.00
C PRO A 449 20.74 12.35 -0.54
N LEU A 450 21.64 13.11 0.08
CA LEU A 450 21.46 13.67 1.44
C LEU A 450 20.90 15.10 1.44
N SER A 451 21.01 15.83 0.33
CA SER A 451 20.79 17.29 0.27
C SER A 451 19.39 17.77 0.71
N PHE A 452 18.37 16.94 0.53
CA PHE A 452 16.98 17.24 0.92
C PHE A 452 16.53 16.56 2.22
N PHE A 453 17.42 15.82 2.89
CA PHE A 453 17.07 15.00 4.04
C PHE A 453 17.90 15.33 5.27
N PRO A 454 17.64 16.48 5.93
CA PRO A 454 18.35 16.85 7.16
C PRO A 454 18.19 15.78 8.24
N ILE A 455 19.30 15.49 8.91
CA ILE A 455 19.41 14.53 10.00
C ILE A 455 19.68 15.28 11.29
N GLU A 456 18.84 15.08 12.29
CA GLU A 456 18.96 15.70 13.60
C GLU A 456 18.95 14.63 14.69
N SER A 457 19.95 14.63 15.56
CA SER A 457 20.08 13.67 16.66
C SER A 457 19.96 14.36 18.02
N PHE A 458 19.20 13.77 18.93
CA PHE A 458 19.00 14.29 20.28
C PHE A 458 18.65 13.16 21.25
N PHE A 459 18.80 13.41 22.55
CA PHE A 459 18.42 12.45 23.58
C PHE A 459 16.95 12.63 23.99
N ILE A 460 16.27 11.51 24.25
CA ILE A 460 14.92 11.46 24.79
C ILE A 460 14.93 10.67 26.10
N GLY A 461 14.11 11.11 27.05
CA GLY A 461 13.91 10.47 28.34
C GLY A 461 15.05 10.71 29.32
N SER A 462 14.85 10.25 30.55
CA SER A 462 15.82 10.32 31.64
C SER A 462 16.05 8.90 32.17
N PRO A 463 17.31 8.49 32.41
CA PRO A 463 17.58 7.20 32.99
C PRO A 463 17.03 7.19 34.41
N ASN A 464 16.23 6.18 34.74
CA ASN A 464 15.80 5.97 36.12
C ASN A 464 16.82 5.03 36.80
N ASP A 465 17.77 5.61 37.53
CA ASP A 465 18.84 4.87 38.23
C ASP A 465 18.31 3.89 39.31
N ASN A 466 17.03 4.02 39.70
CA ASN A 466 16.36 3.14 40.66
C ASN A 466 15.63 1.95 40.00
N LYS A 467 15.72 1.78 38.68
CA LYS A 467 15.02 0.69 37.99
C LYS A 467 15.84 -0.60 38.10
N THR A 468 15.35 -1.55 38.90
CA THR A 468 15.78 -2.95 38.79
C THR A 468 15.44 -3.45 37.39
N LYS A 469 16.41 -4.08 36.69
CA LYS A 469 16.13 -4.74 35.40
C LYS A 469 14.94 -5.70 35.61
N PRO A 470 13.86 -5.60 34.82
CA PRO A 470 12.75 -6.54 34.95
C PRO A 470 13.27 -7.97 34.82
N VAL A 471 12.73 -8.88 35.62
CA VAL A 471 13.17 -10.28 35.61
C VAL A 471 12.70 -10.90 34.29
N PRO A 472 13.59 -11.51 33.47
CA PRO A 472 13.23 -12.18 32.22
C PRO A 472 12.02 -13.14 32.28
N SER A 473 11.68 -13.66 33.46
CA SER A 473 10.64 -14.66 33.70
C SER A 473 9.20 -14.16 33.63
N GLU A 474 8.93 -12.87 33.51
CA GLU A 474 7.56 -12.31 33.44
C GLU A 474 7.05 -12.08 32.01
N ARG A 475 7.92 -12.25 30.99
CA ARG A 475 7.55 -12.00 29.59
C ARG A 475 6.81 -13.18 28.98
N PRO A 476 5.73 -12.96 28.22
CA PRO A 476 5.02 -14.05 27.57
C PRO A 476 5.88 -14.60 26.43
N VAL A 477 6.49 -15.76 26.62
CA VAL A 477 7.24 -16.50 25.59
C VAL A 477 6.53 -17.81 25.29
N ARG A 478 6.58 -18.25 24.03
CA ARG A 478 6.00 -19.51 23.60
C ARG A 478 6.85 -20.66 24.12
N ARG A 479 6.21 -21.66 24.74
CA ARG A 479 6.89 -22.92 25.11
C ARG A 479 6.88 -23.88 23.93
N ALA A 480 7.93 -24.69 23.80
CA ALA A 480 8.05 -25.65 22.71
C ALA A 480 6.88 -26.65 22.66
N GLU A 481 6.30 -26.97 23.82
CA GLU A 481 5.18 -27.91 23.98
C GLU A 481 3.85 -27.38 23.42
N ASP A 482 3.69 -26.06 23.30
CA ASP A 482 2.45 -25.40 22.85
C ASP A 482 2.37 -25.24 21.32
N VAL A 483 3.35 -25.79 20.59
CA VAL A 483 3.46 -25.65 19.14
C VAL A 483 2.60 -26.68 18.43
N VAL A 484 1.36 -26.31 18.10
CA VAL A 484 0.51 -27.09 17.18
C VAL A 484 0.74 -26.59 15.76
N THR A 485 1.20 -27.48 14.89
CA THR A 485 1.49 -27.16 13.48
C THR A 485 0.42 -27.80 12.59
N THR A 486 -0.63 -27.04 12.27
CA THR A 486 -1.57 -27.42 11.22
C THR A 486 -1.32 -26.53 10.01
N LEU A 487 -0.89 -27.15 8.90
CA LEU A 487 -0.83 -26.46 7.62
C LEU A 487 -2.21 -26.50 6.97
N PRO A 488 -2.70 -25.39 6.39
CA PRO A 488 -3.93 -25.42 5.61
C PRO A 488 -3.81 -26.39 4.43
N GLU A 489 -4.93 -27.00 4.03
CA GLU A 489 -5.00 -27.82 2.82
C GLU A 489 -4.51 -27.00 1.60
N ALA A 490 -3.87 -27.67 0.64
CA ALA A 490 -3.56 -27.05 -0.63
C ALA A 490 -4.87 -26.62 -1.34
N PRO A 491 -4.85 -25.56 -2.16
CA PRO A 491 -5.97 -25.22 -3.02
C PRO A 491 -6.41 -26.44 -3.82
N ARG A 492 -7.74 -26.64 -3.94
CA ARG A 492 -8.28 -27.72 -4.78
C ARG A 492 -8.37 -27.24 -6.21
N HIS A 493 -7.69 -27.91 -7.12
CA HIS A 493 -7.76 -27.65 -8.57
C HIS A 493 -8.80 -28.54 -9.23
N ASN A 494 -9.61 -27.97 -10.12
CA ASN A 494 -10.62 -28.71 -10.88
C ASN A 494 -10.17 -28.99 -12.32
N ILE A 495 -9.04 -29.68 -12.45
CA ILE A 495 -8.37 -29.98 -13.74
C ILE A 495 -9.16 -30.95 -14.64
N THR A 496 -10.19 -31.61 -14.11
CA THR A 496 -11.03 -32.57 -14.84
C THR A 496 -12.23 -31.90 -15.54
N SER A 497 -12.44 -30.61 -15.32
CA SER A 497 -13.47 -29.84 -16.04
C SER A 497 -13.20 -29.87 -17.54
N SER A 498 -14.26 -30.02 -18.34
CA SER A 498 -14.18 -29.85 -19.80
C SER A 498 -14.04 -28.39 -20.23
N ARG A 499 -14.30 -27.46 -19.30
CA ARG A 499 -14.13 -26.00 -19.45
C ARG A 499 -13.59 -25.42 -18.14
N PRO A 500 -12.32 -25.69 -17.79
CA PRO A 500 -11.74 -25.14 -16.57
C PRO A 500 -11.65 -23.61 -16.71
N ARG A 501 -11.93 -22.89 -15.63
CA ARG A 501 -11.73 -21.44 -15.54
C ARG A 501 -10.47 -21.13 -14.77
N ILE A 502 -10.00 -19.88 -14.83
CA ILE A 502 -8.87 -19.44 -13.99
C ILE A 502 -9.17 -19.67 -12.51
N SER A 503 -10.41 -19.47 -12.04
CA SER A 503 -10.81 -19.77 -10.66
C SER A 503 -10.65 -21.24 -10.25
N ASP A 504 -10.64 -22.16 -11.23
CA ASP A 504 -10.50 -23.60 -11.02
C ASP A 504 -9.03 -24.05 -10.99
N LEU A 505 -8.10 -23.20 -11.46
CA LEU A 505 -6.70 -23.54 -11.73
C LEU A 505 -5.70 -22.69 -10.95
N ALA A 506 -6.05 -21.44 -10.62
CA ALA A 506 -5.16 -20.51 -9.94
C ALA A 506 -5.22 -20.68 -8.43
N ALA A 507 -4.07 -20.54 -7.77
CA ALA A 507 -3.99 -20.49 -6.30
C ALA A 507 -4.36 -19.09 -5.77
N VAL A 508 -4.07 -18.04 -6.53
CA VAL A 508 -4.39 -16.65 -6.20
C VAL A 508 -4.75 -15.88 -7.48
N VAL A 509 -5.79 -15.07 -7.39
CA VAL A 509 -6.14 -14.06 -8.39
C VAL A 509 -6.38 -12.76 -7.63
N ARG A 510 -5.67 -11.69 -7.98
CA ARG A 510 -5.77 -10.42 -7.24
C ARG A 510 -5.54 -9.22 -8.14
N SER A 511 -6.02 -8.08 -7.69
CA SER A 511 -5.74 -6.77 -8.27
C SER A 511 -5.27 -5.81 -7.18
N LYS A 512 -4.43 -4.86 -7.56
CA LYS A 512 -3.87 -3.85 -6.65
C LYS A 512 -3.38 -2.63 -7.42
N ASN A 513 -3.13 -1.51 -6.73
CA ASN A 513 -2.39 -0.39 -7.31
C ASN A 513 -0.92 -0.78 -7.57
N SER A 514 -0.31 -0.23 -8.63
CA SER A 514 1.16 -0.15 -8.80
C SER A 514 1.67 1.29 -8.84
N GLY A 515 0.82 2.21 -8.40
CA GLY A 515 0.99 3.66 -8.38
C GLY A 515 -0.38 4.34 -8.54
N PRO A 516 -0.50 5.67 -8.33
CA PRO A 516 -1.76 6.39 -8.43
C PRO A 516 -2.44 6.34 -9.80
N TYR A 517 -1.69 5.98 -10.84
CA TYR A 517 -2.13 5.99 -12.23
C TYR A 517 -2.18 4.59 -12.85
N GLU A 518 -1.94 3.54 -12.07
CA GLU A 518 -1.77 2.18 -12.60
C GLU A 518 -2.48 1.13 -11.73
N ILE A 519 -3.11 0.15 -12.39
CA ILE A 519 -3.62 -1.06 -11.76
C ILE A 519 -2.80 -2.24 -12.23
N THR A 520 -2.45 -3.13 -11.30
CA THR A 520 -1.89 -4.45 -11.59
C THR A 520 -2.90 -5.55 -11.29
N LEU A 521 -2.89 -6.57 -12.15
CA LEU A 521 -3.57 -7.85 -12.01
C LEU A 521 -2.52 -8.94 -11.92
N ASP A 522 -2.62 -9.80 -10.91
CA ASP A 522 -1.72 -10.94 -10.73
C ASP A 522 -2.54 -12.24 -10.68
N ILE A 523 -2.07 -13.26 -11.41
CA ILE A 523 -2.52 -14.65 -11.25
C ILE A 523 -1.32 -15.47 -10.83
N LEU A 524 -1.46 -16.26 -9.75
CA LEU A 524 -0.42 -17.12 -9.23
C LEU A 524 -0.89 -18.57 -9.22
N PHE A 525 -0.02 -19.45 -9.66
CA PHE A 525 -0.25 -20.88 -9.69
C PHE A 525 0.67 -21.58 -8.68
N ASP A 526 0.24 -22.73 -8.18
CA ASP A 526 1.02 -23.58 -7.29
C ASP A 526 1.52 -24.87 -7.96
N ASP A 527 1.12 -25.13 -9.20
CA ASP A 527 1.59 -26.21 -10.05
C ASP A 527 2.21 -25.66 -11.35
N ALA A 528 3.45 -26.09 -11.64
CA ALA A 528 4.19 -25.62 -12.81
C ALA A 528 3.61 -26.14 -14.15
N GLY A 529 2.97 -27.31 -14.13
CA GLY A 529 2.28 -27.87 -15.29
C GLY A 529 1.03 -27.07 -15.65
N ILE A 530 0.21 -26.73 -14.65
CA ILE A 530 -0.96 -25.85 -14.81
C ILE A 530 -0.52 -24.48 -15.32
N TRP A 531 0.49 -23.86 -14.70
CA TRP A 531 1.03 -22.57 -15.14
C TRP A 531 1.47 -22.60 -16.60
N LYS A 532 2.24 -23.63 -16.99
CA LYS A 532 2.71 -23.82 -18.35
C LYS A 532 1.56 -23.99 -19.34
N HIS A 533 0.55 -24.78 -18.97
CA HIS A 533 -0.64 -24.98 -19.79
C HIS A 533 -1.40 -23.68 -20.03
N VAL A 534 -1.66 -22.90 -18.96
CA VAL A 534 -2.33 -21.60 -19.10
C VAL A 534 -1.50 -20.64 -19.97
N ARG A 535 -0.18 -20.60 -19.78
CA ARG A 535 0.72 -19.80 -20.61
C ARG A 535 0.62 -20.17 -22.10
N ASP A 536 0.73 -21.45 -22.40
CA ASP A 536 0.76 -21.94 -23.77
C ASP A 536 -0.63 -21.87 -24.45
N SER A 537 -1.71 -21.72 -23.67
CA SER A 537 -3.09 -21.57 -24.17
C SER A 537 -3.43 -20.20 -24.77
N ASN A 538 -2.60 -19.17 -24.54
CA ASN A 538 -2.81 -17.79 -25.01
C ASN A 538 -4.14 -17.10 -24.59
N VAL A 539 -4.76 -17.55 -23.50
CA VAL A 539 -5.99 -16.92 -22.96
C VAL A 539 -5.73 -15.65 -22.14
N LEU A 540 -4.48 -15.42 -21.72
CA LEU A 540 -4.04 -14.26 -20.92
C LEU A 540 -3.15 -13.30 -21.74
N THR A 541 -3.64 -12.88 -22.91
CA THR A 541 -2.94 -11.99 -23.85
C THR A 541 -3.36 -10.52 -23.69
N PRO A 542 -2.57 -9.56 -24.19
CA PRO A 542 -3.00 -8.15 -24.29
C PRO A 542 -4.36 -7.99 -24.98
N GLU A 543 -4.63 -8.74 -26.06
CA GLU A 543 -5.90 -8.74 -26.79
C GLU A 543 -7.07 -9.20 -25.93
N ALA A 544 -6.85 -10.21 -25.08
CA ALA A 544 -7.86 -10.66 -24.14
C ALA A 544 -8.16 -9.58 -23.09
N MET A 545 -7.12 -8.94 -22.53
CA MET A 545 -7.29 -7.88 -21.53
C MET A 545 -8.00 -6.65 -22.09
N LYS A 546 -7.70 -6.25 -23.34
CA LYS A 546 -8.42 -5.17 -24.04
C LYS A 546 -9.92 -5.45 -24.12
N ARG A 547 -10.32 -6.68 -24.45
CA ARG A 547 -11.74 -7.05 -24.50
C ARG A 547 -12.38 -7.12 -23.11
N LEU A 548 -11.69 -7.75 -22.15
CA LEU A 548 -12.23 -8.01 -20.82
C LEU A 548 -12.42 -6.73 -20.00
N TYR A 549 -11.53 -5.76 -20.16
CA TYR A 549 -11.52 -4.50 -19.41
C TYR A 549 -11.81 -3.27 -20.28
N ARG A 550 -12.15 -3.43 -21.56
CA ARG A 550 -12.42 -2.32 -22.50
C ARG A 550 -11.26 -1.32 -22.61
N LEU A 551 -10.03 -1.86 -22.68
CA LEU A 551 -8.80 -1.07 -22.76
C LEU A 551 -8.38 -0.80 -24.22
N ALA A 552 -7.64 0.28 -24.43
CA ALA A 552 -6.92 0.57 -25.67
C ALA A 552 -5.50 -0.03 -25.67
N ASP A 553 -4.82 0.00 -26.81
CA ASP A 553 -3.46 -0.54 -26.94
C ASP A 553 -2.47 0.17 -26.01
N ASP A 554 -2.52 1.50 -25.96
CA ASP A 554 -1.62 2.32 -25.14
C ASP A 554 -1.96 2.27 -23.64
N ASP A 555 -3.03 1.60 -23.22
CA ASP A 555 -3.38 1.45 -21.81
C ASP A 555 -2.58 0.35 -21.12
N ILE A 556 -2.15 -0.69 -21.84
CA ILE A 556 -1.44 -1.83 -21.26
C ILE A 556 0.06 -1.52 -21.16
N LEU A 557 0.57 -1.40 -19.93
CA LEU A 557 1.98 -1.10 -19.65
C LEU A 557 2.85 -2.36 -19.62
N THR A 558 2.28 -3.48 -19.17
CA THR A 558 2.96 -4.78 -19.10
C THR A 558 1.90 -5.88 -19.12
N CYS A 559 2.14 -6.95 -19.86
CA CYS A 559 1.36 -8.18 -19.81
C CYS A 559 2.32 -9.35 -20.07
N MET A 560 2.66 -10.12 -19.05
CA MET A 560 3.71 -11.12 -19.14
C MET A 560 3.57 -12.24 -18.11
N PHE A 561 4.14 -13.39 -18.44
CA PHE A 561 4.38 -14.47 -17.51
C PHE A 561 5.70 -14.27 -16.77
N PHE A 562 5.75 -14.68 -15.50
CA PHE A 562 6.93 -14.60 -14.65
C PHE A 562 7.16 -15.94 -13.95
N GLU A 563 8.08 -16.73 -14.51
CA GLU A 563 8.39 -18.10 -14.09
C GLU A 563 8.85 -18.21 -12.63
N PRO A 564 9.71 -17.33 -12.07
CA PRO A 564 10.17 -17.48 -10.68
C PRO A 564 9.04 -17.50 -9.64
N ALA A 565 7.89 -16.90 -9.95
CA ALA A 565 6.71 -16.90 -9.08
C ALA A 565 5.58 -17.83 -9.55
N LEU A 566 5.78 -18.60 -10.63
CA LEU A 566 4.70 -19.28 -11.37
C LEU A 566 3.52 -18.32 -11.59
N GLY A 567 3.84 -17.10 -12.01
CA GLY A 567 2.91 -15.99 -12.06
C GLY A 567 2.59 -15.54 -13.49
N TRP A 568 1.47 -14.86 -13.63
CA TRP A 568 1.14 -13.98 -14.74
C TRP A 568 0.80 -12.60 -14.18
N LYS A 569 1.16 -11.57 -14.94
CA LYS A 569 0.98 -10.18 -14.52
C LYS A 569 0.54 -9.30 -15.67
N CYS A 570 -0.49 -8.49 -15.45
CA CYS A 570 -0.89 -7.42 -16.34
C CYS A 570 -1.01 -6.10 -15.57
N THR A 571 -0.33 -5.05 -16.03
CA THR A 571 -0.48 -3.69 -15.51
C THR A 571 -0.98 -2.77 -16.61
N PHE A 572 -1.98 -1.97 -16.29
CA PHE A 572 -2.57 -1.01 -17.22
C PHE A 572 -2.88 0.34 -16.53
N LYS A 573 -3.03 1.37 -17.36
CA LYS A 573 -3.36 2.73 -16.92
C LYS A 573 -4.75 2.78 -16.29
N ARG A 574 -4.87 3.50 -15.18
CA ARG A 574 -6.18 3.84 -14.63
C ARG A 574 -6.91 4.77 -15.60
N PRO A 575 -8.24 4.62 -15.79
CA PRO A 575 -9.01 5.60 -16.54
C PRO A 575 -8.80 7.02 -15.98
N ALA A 576 -8.69 8.03 -16.85
CA ALA A 576 -8.36 9.39 -16.44
C ALA A 576 -9.36 10.02 -15.43
N ASN A 577 -10.60 9.53 -15.40
CA ASN A 577 -11.64 9.92 -14.45
C ASN A 577 -11.72 9.02 -13.20
N GLN A 578 -10.78 8.10 -13.02
CA GLN A 578 -10.71 7.16 -11.89
C GLN A 578 -9.28 6.99 -11.38
N LEU A 579 -8.49 8.06 -11.43
CA LEU A 579 -7.15 8.08 -10.85
C LEU A 579 -7.25 7.91 -9.34
N GLN A 580 -6.18 7.40 -8.73
CA GLN A 580 -6.19 7.13 -7.30
C GLN A 580 -6.42 8.40 -6.48
N GLY A 581 -7.42 8.38 -5.61
CA GLY A 581 -7.79 9.50 -4.76
C GLY A 581 -8.42 10.68 -5.48
N SER A 582 -8.82 10.56 -6.75
CA SER A 582 -9.58 11.63 -7.43
C SER A 582 -11.03 11.71 -6.94
N VAL A 583 -11.66 12.86 -7.14
CA VAL A 583 -13.12 12.99 -7.01
C VAL A 583 -13.79 12.02 -8.00
N GLY A 584 -14.82 11.29 -7.58
CA GLY A 584 -15.47 10.27 -8.42
C GLY A 584 -14.75 8.92 -8.51
N GLU A 585 -13.63 8.71 -7.80
CA GLU A 585 -12.96 7.41 -7.76
C GLU A 585 -13.87 6.33 -7.12
N ARG A 586 -13.74 5.09 -7.62
CA ARG A 586 -14.58 3.94 -7.26
C ARG A 586 -13.90 2.88 -6.40
N ASP A 587 -12.60 2.69 -6.55
CA ASP A 587 -11.81 1.68 -5.83
C ASP A 587 -10.40 2.21 -5.54
N THR A 588 -10.25 2.91 -4.41
CA THR A 588 -8.98 3.54 -3.99
C THR A 588 -7.82 2.56 -3.86
N PHE A 589 -8.11 1.31 -3.52
CA PHE A 589 -7.09 0.27 -3.35
C PHE A 589 -6.90 -0.60 -4.61
N GLY A 590 -7.77 -0.47 -5.62
CA GLY A 590 -7.74 -1.28 -6.84
C GLY A 590 -7.97 -2.78 -6.59
N THR A 591 -8.73 -3.14 -5.56
CA THR A 591 -8.83 -4.52 -5.04
C THR A 591 -9.84 -5.41 -5.75
N GLN A 592 -10.81 -4.83 -6.47
CA GLN A 592 -11.92 -5.61 -7.04
C GLN A 592 -11.81 -5.84 -8.55
N LEU A 593 -10.81 -5.26 -9.21
CA LEU A 593 -10.64 -5.39 -10.66
C LEU A 593 -10.18 -6.80 -11.09
N HIS A 594 -9.86 -7.70 -10.17
CA HIS A 594 -9.48 -9.07 -10.50
C HIS A 594 -10.66 -9.98 -10.87
N ALA A 595 -11.89 -9.63 -10.46
CA ALA A 595 -13.04 -10.52 -10.57
C ALA A 595 -13.33 -11.02 -12.00
N PRO A 596 -13.25 -10.20 -13.08
CA PRO A 596 -13.45 -10.68 -14.44
C PRO A 596 -12.47 -11.78 -14.88
N LEU A 597 -11.27 -11.85 -14.30
CA LEU A 597 -10.30 -12.90 -14.61
C LEU A 597 -10.78 -14.28 -14.15
N LEU A 598 -11.59 -14.35 -13.09
CA LEU A 598 -12.02 -15.61 -12.48
C LEU A 598 -12.77 -16.49 -13.48
N ASP A 599 -13.54 -15.88 -14.38
CA ASP A 599 -14.37 -16.57 -15.36
C ASP A 599 -13.69 -16.79 -16.72
N VAL A 600 -12.41 -16.42 -16.87
CA VAL A 600 -11.67 -16.71 -18.11
C VAL A 600 -11.54 -18.21 -18.29
N GLU A 601 -12.15 -18.73 -19.35
CA GLU A 601 -12.06 -20.15 -19.73
C GLU A 601 -10.67 -20.48 -20.26
N VAL A 602 -10.14 -21.62 -19.84
CA VAL A 602 -8.89 -22.22 -20.29
C VAL A 602 -9.24 -23.52 -21.03
N PRO A 603 -8.57 -23.87 -22.15
CA PRO A 603 -8.74 -25.17 -22.77
C PRO A 603 -8.52 -26.31 -21.76
N ALA A 604 -9.29 -27.40 -21.89
CA ALA A 604 -9.15 -28.56 -21.00
C ALA A 604 -7.71 -29.10 -21.00
N LEU A 605 -7.21 -29.50 -19.81
CA LEU A 605 -5.92 -30.18 -19.72
C LEU A 605 -6.08 -31.60 -20.29
N ASN A 606 -5.38 -31.89 -21.38
CA ASN A 606 -5.23 -33.27 -21.83
C ASN A 606 -4.21 -33.96 -20.92
N LEU A 607 -4.70 -34.60 -19.85
CA LEU A 607 -3.92 -35.48 -18.99
C LEU A 607 -3.67 -36.79 -19.75
N ALA A 608 -2.65 -36.82 -20.60
CA ALA A 608 -2.16 -38.03 -21.27
C ALA A 608 -1.05 -38.69 -20.46
#